data_AF-A0A929XAU6-F1
#
_entry.id   AF-A0A929XAU6-F1
#
_cell.length_a   1.000
_cell.length_b   1.000
_cell.length_c   1.000
_cell.angle_alpha   90.00
_cell.angle_beta   90.00
_cell.angle_gamma   90.00
#
_symmetry.space_group_name_H-M   'P 1'
#
loop_
_entity.id
_entity.type
_entity.pdbx_description
1 polymer ?
#
loop_
_entity_poly.entity_id
_entity_poly.type
_entity_poly.pdbx_seq_one_letter_code
_entity_poly.pdbx_strand_id
1 'polypeptide(L)'
;RVHASADELSTGQIDELWMEESRKMFADELILQDHYKSWWSYIPHFIHTPFYCYSYAYAQLLVLALYGLYKSGRLENFVQIYTEFLSSGGSDEPQKLVAKFGFDINKSEFWRIGIEQVAALVSEFCKD
;
A
#
# COMPACT_ATOMS: atom_id res chain seq x y z
N ARG A 1 26.18 -1.26 27.11
CA ARG A 1 26.47 -0.88 25.70
C ARG A 1 26.75 0.62 25.70
N VAL A 2 27.86 1.08 25.11
CA VAL A 2 28.29 2.50 25.12
C VAL A 2 27.33 3.43 24.33
N HIS A 3 26.29 2.87 23.68
CA HIS A 3 25.34 3.60 22.85
C HIS A 3 23.86 3.44 23.23
N ALA A 4 23.52 2.71 24.30
CA ALA A 4 22.11 2.54 24.65
C ALA A 4 21.53 3.85 25.23
N SER A 5 20.64 4.52 24.50
CA SER A 5 19.88 5.67 25.00
C SER A 5 18.61 5.21 25.71
N ALA A 6 18.06 6.04 26.59
CA ALA A 6 16.81 5.73 27.31
C ALA A 6 15.58 5.63 26.38
N ASP A 7 15.69 6.16 25.15
CA ASP A 7 14.62 6.20 24.16
C ASP A 7 14.72 5.06 23.13
N GLU A 8 15.75 4.21 23.21
CA GLU A 8 15.88 3.05 22.32
C GLU A 8 14.84 1.97 22.65
N LEU A 9 14.14 1.49 21.63
CA LEU A 9 13.23 0.36 21.76
C LEU A 9 14.03 -0.94 21.96
N SER A 10 13.68 -1.68 23.01
CA SER A 10 14.14 -3.05 23.19
C SER A 10 13.50 -3.99 22.17
N THR A 11 14.12 -5.15 21.91
CA THR A 11 13.55 -6.20 21.06
C THR A 11 12.14 -6.59 21.50
N GLY A 12 11.89 -6.68 22.81
CA GLY A 12 10.56 -7.00 23.35
C GLY A 12 9.50 -5.94 23.02
N GLN A 13 9.86 -4.66 23.03
CA GLN A 13 8.95 -3.59 22.62
C GLN A 13 8.65 -3.64 21.11
N ILE A 14 9.63 -3.99 20.28
CA ILE A 14 9.40 -4.16 18.83
C ILE A 14 8.53 -5.40 18.56
N ASP A 15 8.76 -6.51 19.28
CA ASP A 15 7.92 -7.71 19.25
C ASP A 15 6.46 -7.37 19.57
N GLU A 16 6.22 -6.56 20.62
CA GLU A 16 4.88 -6.11 21.01
C GLU A 16 4.22 -5.26 19.93
N LEU A 17 4.91 -4.25 19.39
CA LEU A 17 4.42 -3.40 18.30
C LEU A 17 4.09 -4.23 17.04
N TRP A 18 4.96 -5.18 16.69
CA TRP A 18 4.74 -6.07 15.55
C TRP A 18 3.46 -6.90 15.72
N MET A 19 3.27 -7.49 16.90
CA MET A 19 2.06 -8.26 17.19
C MET A 19 0.80 -7.39 17.24
N GLU A 20 0.88 -6.16 17.77
CA GLU A 20 -0.23 -5.21 17.80
C GLU A 20 -0.70 -4.88 16.38
N GLU A 21 0.21 -4.44 15.49
CA GLU A 21 -0.15 -4.08 14.11
C GLU A 21 -0.60 -5.30 13.29
N SER A 22 -0.01 -6.47 13.53
CA SER A 22 -0.43 -7.71 12.87
C SER A 22 -1.86 -8.11 13.25
N ARG A 23 -2.24 -7.97 14.53
CA ARG A 23 -3.64 -8.20 14.96
C ARG A 23 -4.60 -7.21 14.33
N LYS A 24 -4.22 -5.94 14.16
CA LYS A 24 -5.05 -4.96 13.44
C LYS A 24 -5.25 -5.36 11.97
N MET A 25 -4.20 -5.87 11.32
CA MET A 25 -4.25 -6.28 9.91
C MET A 25 -5.13 -7.51 9.67
N PHE A 26 -5.01 -8.54 10.53
CA PHE A 26 -5.73 -9.81 10.35
C PHE A 26 -7.04 -9.91 11.12
N ALA A 27 -7.32 -8.96 12.02
CA ALA A 27 -8.46 -8.99 12.93
C ALA A 27 -8.57 -10.35 13.65
N ASP A 28 -9.78 -10.91 13.75
CA ASP A 28 -10.05 -12.18 14.43
C ASP A 28 -9.98 -13.40 13.49
N GLU A 29 -9.52 -13.22 12.25
CA GLU A 29 -9.50 -14.29 11.23
C GLU A 29 -8.30 -15.25 11.37
N LEU A 30 -7.25 -14.85 12.11
CA LEU A 30 -6.03 -15.66 12.29
C LEU A 30 -5.58 -15.71 13.75
N ILE A 31 -5.18 -16.90 14.20
CA ILE A 31 -4.51 -17.09 15.50
C ILE A 31 -3.00 -16.85 15.32
N LEU A 32 -2.52 -15.68 15.72
CA LEU A 32 -1.10 -15.35 15.72
C LEU A 32 -0.39 -15.97 16.93
N GLN A 33 0.45 -16.97 16.68
CA GLN A 33 1.20 -17.68 17.72
C GLN A 33 2.43 -16.88 18.20
N ASP A 34 2.93 -17.19 19.39
CA ASP A 34 4.05 -16.48 20.03
C ASP A 34 5.33 -16.42 19.21
N HIS A 35 5.61 -17.42 18.37
CA HIS A 35 6.80 -17.41 17.50
C HIS A 35 6.74 -16.34 16.41
N TYR A 36 5.57 -15.74 16.15
CA TYR A 36 5.37 -14.68 15.18
C TYR A 36 5.96 -13.34 15.64
N LYS A 37 6.16 -13.17 16.95
CA LYS A 37 6.56 -11.88 17.54
C LYS A 37 7.88 -11.34 17.00
N SER A 38 8.82 -12.22 16.65
CA SER A 38 10.15 -11.83 16.16
C SER A 38 10.26 -11.78 14.64
N TRP A 39 9.15 -11.95 13.90
CA TRP A 39 9.18 -12.03 12.43
C TRP A 39 9.58 -10.72 11.77
N TRP A 40 9.37 -9.57 12.42
CA TRP A 40 9.90 -8.30 11.94
C TRP A 40 11.43 -8.34 11.70
N SER A 41 12.17 -9.17 12.45
CA SER A 41 13.64 -9.18 12.44
C SER A 41 14.25 -9.76 11.17
N TYR A 42 13.55 -10.63 10.44
CA TYR A 42 14.07 -11.21 9.20
C TYR A 42 13.76 -10.35 7.97
N ILE A 43 12.92 -9.32 8.10
CA ILE A 43 12.47 -8.47 6.99
C ILE A 43 13.56 -7.41 6.73
N PRO A 44 14.33 -7.52 5.62
CA PRO A 44 15.47 -6.63 5.40
C PRO A 44 15.05 -5.16 5.23
N HIS A 45 13.84 -4.93 4.73
CA HIS A 45 13.30 -3.60 4.45
C HIS A 45 13.03 -2.75 5.71
N PHE A 46 12.99 -3.35 6.90
CA PHE A 46 12.90 -2.56 8.15
C PHE A 46 14.25 -2.02 8.62
N ILE A 47 15.35 -2.66 8.20
CA ILE A 47 16.69 -2.38 8.72
C ILE A 47 17.55 -1.70 7.66
N HIS A 48 17.54 -2.24 6.44
CA HIS A 48 18.47 -1.84 5.39
C HIS A 48 17.88 -0.83 4.39
N THR A 49 16.56 -0.82 4.24
CA THR A 49 15.86 0.06 3.27
C THR A 49 14.55 0.59 3.86
N PRO A 50 14.63 1.43 4.91
CA PRO A 50 13.45 1.94 5.60
C PRO A 50 12.53 2.70 4.63
N PHE A 51 11.23 2.67 4.92
CA PHE A 51 10.17 3.28 4.10
C PHE A 51 10.02 2.71 2.68
N TYR A 52 10.62 1.57 2.36
CA TYR A 52 10.47 0.99 1.03
C TYR A 52 9.14 0.22 0.86
N CYS A 53 8.69 -0.50 1.89
CA CYS A 53 7.52 -1.38 1.79
C CYS A 53 6.23 -0.68 1.36
N TYR A 54 6.01 0.58 1.76
CA TYR A 54 4.77 1.30 1.39
C TYR A 54 4.67 1.50 -0.12
N SER A 55 5.80 1.61 -0.83
CA SER A 55 5.83 1.86 -2.27
C SER A 55 5.16 0.73 -3.07
N TYR A 56 5.22 -0.51 -2.58
CA TYR A 56 4.53 -1.65 -3.17
C TYR A 56 3.01 -1.50 -3.08
N ALA A 57 2.50 -1.24 -1.88
CA ALA A 57 1.06 -1.06 -1.67
C ALA A 57 0.54 0.16 -2.45
N TYR A 58 1.28 1.27 -2.43
CA TYR A 58 0.98 2.48 -3.18
C TYR A 58 0.91 2.20 -4.69
N ALA A 59 1.95 1.58 -5.26
CA ALA A 59 2.03 1.32 -6.70
C ALA A 59 0.93 0.35 -7.17
N GLN A 60 0.68 -0.72 -6.39
CA GLN A 60 -0.37 -1.68 -6.71
C GLN A 60 -1.75 -1.02 -6.70
N LEU A 61 -2.06 -0.24 -5.66
CA LEU A 61 -3.36 0.42 -5.55
C LEU A 61 -3.52 1.52 -6.61
N LEU A 62 -2.44 2.22 -6.97
CA LEU A 62 -2.44 3.20 -8.05
C LEU A 62 -2.81 2.54 -9.39
N VAL A 63 -2.17 1.42 -9.74
CA VAL A 63 -2.46 0.70 -10.98
C VAL A 63 -3.89 0.17 -10.99
N LEU A 64 -4.37 -0.39 -9.88
CA LEU A 64 -5.76 -0.85 -9.77
C LEU A 64 -6.77 0.28 -9.92
N ALA A 65 -6.49 1.46 -9.34
CA ALA A 65 -7.35 2.63 -9.48
C ALA A 65 -7.40 3.14 -10.94
N LEU A 66 -6.25 3.24 -11.60
CA LEU A 66 -6.18 3.62 -13.03
C LEU A 66 -6.89 2.60 -13.92
N TYR A 67 -6.74 1.30 -13.65
CA TYR A 67 -7.44 0.23 -14.35
C TYR A 67 -8.97 0.32 -14.15
N GLY A 68 -9.43 0.52 -12.90
CA GLY A 68 -10.84 0.71 -12.60
C GLY A 68 -11.42 1.95 -13.27
N LEU A 69 -10.66 3.04 -13.33
CA LEU A 69 -11.05 4.26 -14.04
C LEU A 69 -11.20 4.00 -15.54
N TYR A 70 -10.24 3.34 -16.18
CA TYR A 70 -10.34 2.92 -17.58
C TYR A 70 -11.59 2.08 -17.84
N LYS A 71 -11.80 1.01 -17.05
CA LYS A 71 -12.97 0.12 -17.20
C LYS A 71 -14.30 0.83 -17.02
N SER A 72 -14.35 1.87 -16.19
CA SER A 72 -15.59 2.60 -15.90
C SER A 72 -16.09 3.47 -17.06
N GLY A 73 -15.23 3.79 -18.04
CA GLY A 73 -15.57 4.69 -19.15
C GLY A 73 -15.87 6.14 -18.74
N ARG A 74 -15.62 6.52 -17.48
CA ARG A 74 -15.93 7.87 -16.94
C ARG A 74 -15.00 8.98 -17.47
N LEU A 75 -13.90 8.61 -18.11
CA LEU A 75 -12.91 9.54 -18.66
C LEU A 75 -12.70 9.25 -20.16
N GLU A 76 -13.33 10.05 -21.02
CA GLU A 76 -13.35 9.83 -22.48
C GLU A 76 -11.94 9.82 -23.10
N ASN A 77 -11.05 10.68 -22.63
CA ASN A 77 -9.67 10.82 -23.11
C ASN A 77 -8.65 10.03 -22.26
N PHE A 78 -9.08 8.98 -21.54
CA PHE A 78 -8.21 8.21 -20.64
C PHE A 78 -6.91 7.75 -21.32
N VAL A 79 -6.99 7.17 -22.52
CA VAL A 79 -5.83 6.60 -23.22
C VAL A 79 -4.78 7.67 -23.51
N GLN A 80 -5.23 8.87 -23.90
CA GLN A 80 -4.33 10.01 -24.13
C GLN A 80 -3.64 10.42 -22.83
N ILE A 81 -4.42 10.67 -21.76
CA ILE A 81 -3.89 11.09 -20.46
C ILE A 81 -2.93 10.03 -19.90
N TYR A 82 -3.26 8.75 -20.02
CA TYR A 82 -2.41 7.65 -19.58
C TYR A 82 -1.10 7.57 -20.36
N THR A 83 -1.13 7.81 -21.67
CA THR A 83 0.08 7.87 -22.50
C THR A 83 0.98 9.03 -22.09
N GLU A 84 0.41 10.21 -21.81
CA GLU A 84 1.15 11.37 -21.30
C GLU A 84 1.70 11.14 -19.88
N PHE A 85 0.96 10.44 -19.02
CA PHE A 85 1.41 10.02 -17.70
C PHE A 85 2.65 9.11 -17.80
N LEU A 86 2.60 8.07 -18.64
CA LEU A 86 3.72 7.16 -18.84
C LEU A 86 4.94 7.85 -19.44
N SER A 87 4.74 8.73 -20.43
CA SER A 87 5.85 9.47 -21.07
C SER A 87 6.53 10.47 -20.13
N SER A 88 5.84 10.90 -19.06
CA SER A 88 6.41 11.80 -18.05
C SER A 88 7.50 11.14 -17.20
N GLY A 89 7.57 9.81 -17.13
CA GLY A 89 8.55 9.11 -16.29
C GLY A 89 8.57 9.65 -14.85
N GLY A 90 9.76 9.97 -14.35
CA GLY A 90 9.98 10.61 -13.04
C GLY A 90 10.16 12.13 -13.07
N SER A 91 9.71 12.81 -14.14
CA SER A 91 9.91 14.26 -14.30
C SER A 91 9.03 15.14 -13.40
N ASP A 92 8.02 14.56 -12.75
CA ASP A 92 7.11 15.30 -11.88
C ASP A 92 6.66 14.43 -10.69
N GLU A 93 6.07 15.09 -9.69
CA GLU A 93 5.62 14.46 -8.45
C GLU A 93 4.38 13.58 -8.70
N PRO A 94 4.24 12.44 -7.99
CA PRO A 94 3.11 11.53 -8.17
C PRO A 94 1.74 12.21 -8.04
N GLN A 95 1.62 13.20 -7.15
CA GLN A 95 0.39 13.97 -6.97
C GLN A 95 -0.03 14.71 -8.24
N LYS A 96 0.91 15.40 -8.90
CA LYS A 96 0.65 16.16 -10.13
C LYS A 96 0.37 15.23 -11.31
N LEU A 97 1.08 14.10 -11.37
CA LEU A 97 0.87 13.10 -12.40
C LEU A 97 -0.54 12.49 -12.32
N VAL A 98 -1.03 12.16 -11.11
CA VAL A 98 -2.39 11.64 -10.92
C VAL A 98 -3.46 12.72 -11.11
N ALA A 99 -3.15 13.99 -10.78
CA ALA A 99 -4.06 15.11 -11.02
C ALA A 99 -4.48 15.26 -12.49
N LYS A 100 -3.67 14.77 -13.45
CA LYS A 100 -4.03 14.72 -14.87
C LYS A 100 -5.27 13.87 -15.16
N PHE A 101 -5.57 12.89 -14.31
CA PHE A 101 -6.80 12.07 -14.39
C PHE A 101 -7.98 12.71 -13.65
N GLY A 102 -7.82 13.91 -13.08
CA GLY A 102 -8.86 14.61 -12.33
C GLY A 102 -9.00 14.16 -10.86
N PHE A 103 -7.96 13.53 -10.29
CA PHE A 103 -7.99 13.01 -8.91
C PHE A 103 -6.86 13.56 -8.05
N ASP A 104 -7.10 13.67 -6.74
CA ASP A 104 -6.08 13.96 -5.73
C ASP A 104 -5.74 12.68 -4.97
N ILE A 105 -4.45 12.29 -4.99
CA ILE A 105 -3.95 11.09 -4.29
C ILE A 105 -4.05 11.18 -2.77
N ASN A 106 -4.28 12.37 -2.21
CA ASN A 106 -4.52 12.53 -0.77
C ASN A 106 -6.00 12.32 -0.40
N LYS A 107 -6.87 12.01 -1.37
CA LYS A 107 -8.29 11.75 -1.16
C LYS A 107 -8.60 10.27 -1.29
N SER A 108 -9.39 9.74 -0.37
CA SER A 108 -9.79 8.34 -0.33
C SER A 108 -10.61 7.91 -1.54
N GLU A 109 -11.28 8.84 -2.22
CA GLU A 109 -12.10 8.59 -3.41
C GLU A 109 -11.31 7.95 -4.56
N PHE A 110 -10.06 8.37 -4.77
CA PHE A 110 -9.20 7.81 -5.80
C PHE A 110 -8.83 6.35 -5.47
N TRP A 111 -8.37 6.12 -4.24
CA TRP A 111 -7.96 4.80 -3.77
C TRP A 111 -9.12 3.80 -3.71
N ARG A 112 -10.33 4.28 -3.43
CA ARG A 112 -11.53 3.44 -3.42
C ARG A 112 -11.81 2.80 -4.78
N ILE A 113 -11.46 3.44 -5.89
CA ILE A 113 -11.60 2.85 -7.24
C ILE A 113 -10.77 1.57 -7.35
N GLY A 114 -9.54 1.57 -6.81
CA GLY A 114 -8.66 0.40 -6.82
C GLY A 114 -9.13 -0.69 -5.87
N ILE A 115 -9.58 -0.32 -4.67
CA ILE A 115 -10.13 -1.27 -3.68
C ILE A 115 -11.37 -1.98 -4.25
N GLU A 116 -12.24 -1.26 -4.98
CA GLU A 116 -13.42 -1.83 -5.64
C GLU A 116 -13.03 -2.87 -6.71
N GLN A 117 -11.86 -2.76 -7.36
CA GLN A 117 -11.39 -3.81 -8.27
C GLN A 117 -11.03 -5.10 -7.51
N VAL A 118 -10.38 -4.99 -6.35
CA VAL A 118 -10.06 -6.16 -5.51
C VAL A 118 -11.34 -6.81 -4.98
N ALA A 119 -12.29 -5.99 -4.50
CA ALA A 119 -13.57 -6.48 -4.01
C ALA A 119 -14.35 -7.24 -5.10
N ALA A 120 -14.30 -6.77 -6.35
CA ALA A 120 -14.91 -7.45 -7.48
C ALA A 120 -14.26 -8.82 -7.75
N LEU A 121 -12.93 -8.92 -7.70
CA LEU A 121 -12.21 -10.19 -7.87
C LEU A 121 -12.53 -11.19 -6.75
N VAL A 122 -12.59 -10.73 -5.50
CA VAL A 122 -12.99 -11.58 -4.37
C VAL A 122 -14.43 -12.05 -4.54
N SER A 123 -15.34 -11.14 -4.93
CA SER A 123 -16.75 -11.47 -5.16
C SER A 123 -16.95 -12.45 -6.32
N GLU A 124 -16.08 -12.41 -7.34
CA GLU A 124 -16.07 -13.39 -8.43
C GLU A 124 -15.59 -14.76 -7.93
N PHE A 125 -14.49 -14.79 -7.18
CA PHE A 125 -13.93 -16.02 -6.61
C PHE A 125 -14.91 -16.74 -5.66
N CYS A 126 -15.69 -16.01 -4.85
CA CYS A 126 -16.64 -16.59 -3.90
C CYS A 126 -17.98 -17.05 -4.51
N LYS A 127 -18.21 -16.90 -5.82
CA LYS A 127 -19.46 -17.32 -6.47
C LYS A 127 -19.49 -18.79 -6.86
N ASP A 128 -18.36 -19.48 -6.76
CA ASP A 128 -18.22 -20.94 -6.91
C ASP A 128 -18.24 -21.63 -5.54
#